data_AF-A0A7X8PCS3-F1
#
_entry.id   AF-A0A7X8PCS3-F1
#
_cell.length_a   1.000
_cell.length_b   1.000
_cell.length_c   1.000
_cell.angle_alpha   90.00
_cell.angle_beta   90.00
_cell.angle_gamma   90.00
#
_symmetry.space_group_name_H-M   'P 1'
#
loop_
_entity.id
_entity.type
_entity.pdbx_description
1 polymer ?
#
loop_
_entity_poly.entity_id
_entity_poly.type
_entity_poly.pdbx_seq_one_letter_code
_entity_poly.pdbx_strand_id
1 'polypeptide(L)'
;MSRHRILELGAGPADEPCAQLGQCADFAEANTLELLAYKAAIIALNGEPPLPLGFTLVANAHDFGTYRTLWLVSAELPLPEDAQAWLDDLAEPATWIAAGFPPPVTYEGSRAVMRPFREVIAAALQITRANADGSFFPAANAELHRNLLAAYGPATVAAADSG
;
A
#
# COMPACT_ATOMS: atom_id res chain seq x y z
N MET A 1 8.28 -22.36 4.55
CA MET A 1 9.61 -21.78 4.27
C MET A 1 9.75 -20.51 5.09
N SER A 2 10.88 -20.33 5.78
CA SER A 2 11.13 -19.09 6.53
C SER A 2 11.30 -17.93 5.55
N ARG A 3 10.67 -16.79 5.81
CA ARG A 3 10.89 -15.56 5.03
C ARG A 3 11.88 -14.66 5.78
N HIS A 4 12.84 -14.11 5.06
CA HIS A 4 13.81 -13.16 5.56
C HIS A 4 13.22 -11.75 5.54
N ARG A 5 13.34 -11.02 6.66
CA ARG A 5 12.99 -9.60 6.73
C ARG A 5 14.08 -8.79 6.04
N ILE A 6 13.70 -7.98 5.06
CA ILE A 6 14.63 -7.20 4.24
C ILE A 6 14.58 -5.72 4.64
N LEU A 7 13.38 -5.13 4.62
CA LEU A 7 13.18 -3.71 4.89
C LEU A 7 11.84 -3.49 5.59
N GLU A 8 11.84 -2.65 6.62
CA GLU A 8 10.62 -2.12 7.23
C GLU A 8 10.22 -0.82 6.53
N LEU A 9 9.00 -0.77 6.00
CA LEU A 9 8.44 0.37 5.26
C LEU A 9 7.54 1.25 6.15
N GLY A 10 7.27 0.81 7.39
CA GLY A 10 6.44 1.56 8.34
C GLY A 10 4.94 1.27 8.21
N ALA A 11 4.10 2.20 8.70
CA ALA A 11 2.67 1.99 8.90
C ALA A 11 1.77 2.70 7.86
N GLY A 12 2.35 3.51 6.98
CA GLY A 12 1.66 4.35 5.99
C GLY A 12 2.59 5.46 5.47
N PRO A 13 2.11 6.32 4.56
CA PRO A 13 2.86 7.47 4.07
C PRO A 13 3.28 8.41 5.20
N ALA A 14 4.52 8.89 5.16
CA ALA A 14 5.13 9.65 6.26
C ALA A 14 4.47 11.03 6.51
N ASP A 15 3.90 11.66 5.48
CA ASP A 15 3.32 13.00 5.55
C ASP A 15 1.78 12.98 5.62
N GLU A 16 1.19 11.85 6.02
CA GLU A 16 -0.27 11.68 6.15
C GLU A 16 -0.67 11.43 7.62
N PRO A 17 -1.84 11.93 8.06
CA PRO A 17 -2.33 11.72 9.42
C PRO A 17 -2.92 10.32 9.58
N CYS A 18 -2.08 9.29 9.45
CA CYS A 18 -2.48 7.89 9.60
C CYS A 18 -2.83 7.54 11.05
N ALA A 19 -3.40 6.35 11.27
CA ALA A 19 -3.86 5.88 12.56
C ALA A 19 -2.74 5.94 13.60
N GLN A 20 -3.04 6.50 14.78
CA GLN A 20 -2.10 6.57 15.88
C GLN A 20 -2.57 5.75 17.08
N LEU A 21 -1.70 4.85 17.54
CA LEU A 21 -1.96 3.98 18.69
C LEU A 21 -2.18 4.83 19.95
N GLY A 22 -3.22 4.50 20.71
CA GLY A 22 -3.62 5.25 21.91
C GLY A 22 -4.41 6.54 21.63
N GLN A 23 -4.60 6.93 20.36
CA GLN A 23 -5.42 8.10 19.98
C GLN A 23 -6.64 7.71 19.14
N CYS A 24 -6.49 6.74 18.23
CA CYS A 24 -7.60 6.22 17.44
C CYS A 24 -8.35 5.14 18.25
N ALA A 25 -9.68 5.27 18.36
CA ALA A 25 -10.51 4.29 19.06
C ALA A 25 -10.60 2.96 18.29
N ASP A 26 -10.66 3.05 16.96
CA ASP A 26 -10.77 1.92 16.03
C ASP A 26 -9.39 1.60 15.41
N PHE A 27 -8.33 1.71 16.21
CA PHE A 27 -6.94 1.73 15.72
C PHE A 27 -6.56 0.46 14.95
N ALA A 28 -6.95 -0.72 15.43
CA ALA A 28 -6.50 -1.97 14.83
C ALA A 28 -7.01 -2.12 13.39
N GLU A 29 -8.29 -1.81 13.18
CA GLU A 29 -8.95 -1.83 11.88
C GLU A 29 -8.42 -0.72 10.97
N ALA A 30 -8.26 0.50 11.48
CA ALA A 30 -7.71 1.62 10.72
C ALA A 30 -6.27 1.35 10.26
N ASN A 31 -5.40 0.90 11.17
CA ASN A 31 -4.01 0.58 10.85
C ASN A 31 -3.90 -0.57 9.83
N THR A 32 -4.73 -1.61 9.92
CA THR A 32 -4.74 -2.68 8.92
C THR A 32 -5.19 -2.16 7.54
N LEU A 33 -6.26 -1.37 7.47
CA LEU A 33 -6.74 -0.82 6.21
C LEU A 33 -5.72 0.14 5.57
N GLU A 34 -5.09 1.00 6.36
CA GLU A 34 -4.02 1.89 5.89
C GLU A 34 -2.81 1.10 5.38
N LEU A 35 -2.42 0.01 6.05
CA LEU A 35 -1.32 -0.85 5.57
C LEU A 35 -1.64 -1.53 4.24
N LEU A 36 -2.88 -2.00 4.05
CA LEU A 36 -3.31 -2.59 2.79
C LEU A 36 -3.30 -1.55 1.66
N ALA A 37 -3.80 -0.34 1.94
CA ALA A 37 -3.74 0.78 1.01
C ALA A 37 -2.29 1.23 0.73
N TYR A 38 -1.42 1.23 1.75
CA TYR A 38 -0.01 1.60 1.61
C TYR A 38 0.75 0.60 0.75
N LYS A 39 0.53 -0.70 0.96
CA LYS A 39 1.03 -1.74 0.05
C LYS A 39 0.58 -1.48 -1.39
N ALA A 40 -0.71 -1.19 -1.61
CA ALA A 40 -1.23 -0.92 -2.94
C ALA A 40 -0.64 0.36 -3.56
N ALA A 41 -0.37 1.39 -2.76
CA ALA A 41 0.27 2.63 -3.18
C ALA A 41 1.75 2.42 -3.57
N ILE A 42 2.49 1.59 -2.83
CA ILE A 42 3.85 1.17 -3.20
C ILE A 42 3.82 0.38 -4.52
N ILE A 43 2.87 -0.54 -4.68
CA ILE A 43 2.70 -1.28 -5.95
C ILE A 43 2.36 -0.34 -7.10
N ALA A 44 1.54 0.69 -6.87
CA ALA A 44 1.23 1.67 -7.91
C ALA A 44 2.49 2.36 -8.42
N LEU A 45 3.40 2.77 -7.51
CA LEU A 45 4.65 3.44 -7.87
C LEU A 45 5.67 2.51 -8.53
N ASN A 46 5.78 1.26 -8.06
CA ASN A 46 6.94 0.40 -8.37
C ASN A 46 6.60 -0.87 -9.15
N GLY A 47 5.32 -1.18 -9.34
CA GLY A 47 4.84 -2.50 -9.75
C GLY A 47 4.85 -3.51 -8.60
N GLU A 48 4.38 -4.73 -8.87
CA GLU A 48 4.52 -5.85 -7.92
C GLU A 48 6.00 -6.21 -7.76
N PRO A 49 6.48 -6.47 -6.53
CA PRO A 49 7.84 -6.94 -6.32
C PRO A 49 8.07 -8.27 -7.07
N PRO A 50 9.20 -8.43 -7.79
CA PRO A 50 9.54 -9.68 -8.44
C PRO A 50 9.83 -10.76 -7.39
N LEU A 51 9.59 -12.03 -7.73
CA LEU A 51 10.01 -13.13 -6.87
C LEU A 51 11.53 -13.10 -6.69
N PRO A 52 12.07 -13.43 -5.50
CA PRO A 52 11.38 -13.99 -4.33
C PRO A 52 10.87 -12.95 -3.33
N LEU A 53 10.85 -11.66 -3.69
CA LEU A 53 10.34 -10.60 -2.82
C LEU A 53 8.83 -10.68 -2.66
N GLY A 54 8.34 -10.12 -1.56
CA GLY A 54 6.93 -9.93 -1.29
C GLY A 54 6.71 -9.09 -0.06
N PHE A 55 5.45 -8.78 0.22
CA PHE A 55 5.06 -8.01 1.40
C PHE A 55 4.53 -8.89 2.53
N THR A 56 4.71 -8.44 3.77
CA THR A 56 4.02 -8.98 4.93
C THR A 56 3.69 -7.87 5.91
N LEU A 57 2.57 -8.00 6.62
CA LEU A 57 2.26 -7.17 7.78
C LEU A 57 2.86 -7.84 9.02
N VAL A 58 3.60 -7.07 9.83
CA VAL A 58 4.21 -7.56 11.07
C VAL A 58 3.52 -6.88 12.24
N ALA A 59 3.02 -7.67 13.18
CA ALA A 59 2.44 -7.17 14.42
C ALA A 59 3.54 -6.83 15.44
N ASN A 60 3.43 -5.66 16.05
CA ASN A 60 4.31 -5.11 17.06
C ASN A 60 3.47 -4.82 18.31
N ALA A 61 3.69 -5.62 19.36
CA ALA A 61 3.00 -5.46 20.64
C ALA A 61 3.61 -4.30 21.44
N HIS A 62 2.76 -3.44 21.98
CA HIS A 62 3.13 -2.31 22.84
C HIS A 62 2.14 -2.22 24.01
N ASP A 63 2.50 -1.48 25.05
CA ASP A 63 1.68 -1.29 26.26
C ASP A 63 0.30 -0.66 25.98
N PHE A 64 0.15 0.02 24.83
CA PHE A 64 -1.07 0.71 24.42
C PHE A 64 -1.90 -0.10 23.40
N GLY A 65 -1.44 -1.30 23.04
CA GLY A 65 -2.08 -2.17 22.05
C GLY A 65 -1.08 -2.70 21.02
N THR A 66 -1.59 -3.32 19.95
CA THR A 66 -0.77 -3.87 18.88
C THR A 66 -0.92 -3.02 17.64
N TYR A 67 0.19 -2.47 17.14
CA TYR A 67 0.27 -1.86 15.81
C TYR A 67 0.92 -2.82 14.84
N ARG A 68 0.71 -2.60 13.55
CA ARG A 68 1.33 -3.36 12.47
C ARG A 68 2.16 -2.43 11.59
N THR A 69 3.22 -2.98 11.01
CA THR A 69 4.04 -2.33 9.99
C THR A 69 4.15 -3.20 8.75
N LEU A 70 4.31 -2.57 7.60
CA LEU A 70 4.56 -3.23 6.32
C LEU A 70 6.04 -3.54 6.20
N TRP A 71 6.35 -4.78 5.83
CA TRP A 71 7.69 -5.25 5.60
C TRP A 71 7.83 -5.80 4.19
N LEU A 72 8.96 -5.50 3.56
CA LEU A 72 9.45 -6.27 2.44
C LEU A 72 10.20 -7.50 2.96
N VAL A 73 9.88 -8.66 2.40
CA VAL A 73 10.44 -9.95 2.78
C VAL A 73 10.89 -10.74 1.56
N SER A 74 11.83 -11.66 1.74
CA SER A 74 12.29 -12.58 0.70
C SER A 74 12.23 -14.02 1.16
N ALA A 75 11.93 -14.96 0.24
CA ALA A 75 12.08 -16.39 0.50
C ALA A 75 13.54 -16.87 0.39
N GLU A 76 14.42 -16.09 -0.24
CA GLU A 76 15.79 -16.48 -0.57
C GLU A 76 16.79 -15.35 -0.26
N LEU A 77 18.00 -15.74 0.12
CA LEU A 77 19.16 -14.85 0.21
C LEU A 77 20.41 -15.58 -0.32
N PRO A 78 21.29 -14.91 -1.09
CA PRO A 78 21.19 -13.52 -1.55
C PRO A 78 20.04 -13.30 -2.55
N LEU A 79 19.65 -12.04 -2.76
CA LEU A 79 18.60 -11.70 -3.73
C LEU A 79 19.12 -11.91 -5.17
N PRO A 80 18.27 -12.43 -6.08
CA PRO A 80 18.51 -12.34 -7.52
C PRO A 80 18.67 -10.89 -8.00
N GLU A 81 19.32 -10.71 -9.15
CA GLU A 81 19.67 -9.37 -9.68
C GLU A 81 18.45 -8.48 -9.93
N ASP A 82 17.36 -9.04 -10.47
CA ASP A 82 16.11 -8.32 -10.71
C ASP A 82 15.41 -7.90 -9.41
N ALA A 83 15.41 -8.78 -8.40
CA ALA A 83 14.90 -8.46 -7.07
C ALA A 83 15.74 -7.41 -6.35
N GLN A 84 17.07 -7.47 -6.48
CA GLN A 84 17.95 -6.46 -5.91
C GLN A 84 17.75 -5.11 -6.61
N ALA A 85 17.68 -5.08 -7.94
CA ALA A 85 17.45 -3.85 -8.70
C ALA A 85 16.09 -3.20 -8.34
N TRP A 86 15.03 -4.01 -8.23
CA TRP A 86 13.72 -3.50 -7.80
C TRP A 86 13.76 -2.91 -6.39
N LEU A 87 14.49 -3.54 -5.46
CA LEU A 87 14.68 -3.03 -4.10
C LEU A 87 15.48 -1.71 -4.09
N ASP A 88 16.52 -1.61 -4.91
CA ASP A 88 17.39 -0.43 -4.97
C ASP A 88 16.64 0.79 -5.53
N ASP A 89 15.71 0.57 -6.47
CA ASP A 89 14.87 1.63 -7.08
C ASP A 89 13.54 1.87 -6.35
N LEU A 90 13.30 1.20 -5.22
CA LEU A 90 12.04 1.26 -4.48
C LEU A 90 11.71 2.70 -4.04
N ALA A 91 10.55 3.19 -4.46
CA ALA A 91 9.99 4.48 -4.05
C ALA A 91 8.80 4.31 -3.08
N GLU A 92 8.82 5.06 -1.98
CA GLU A 92 7.70 5.16 -1.04
C GLU A 92 6.90 6.45 -1.27
N PRO A 93 5.56 6.41 -1.24
CA PRO A 93 4.76 7.61 -1.34
C PRO A 93 4.85 8.42 -0.03
N ALA A 94 5.21 9.70 -0.12
CA ALA A 94 5.13 10.62 1.01
C ALA A 94 3.68 10.92 1.43
N THR A 95 2.76 10.93 0.46
CA THR A 95 1.31 11.16 0.65
C THR A 95 0.48 10.17 -0.17
N TRP A 96 -0.78 9.96 0.19
CA TRP A 96 -1.68 9.06 -0.56
C TRP A 96 -1.82 9.51 -2.02
N ILE A 97 -1.98 10.82 -2.22
CA ILE A 97 -2.21 11.38 -3.55
C ILE A 97 -0.98 11.29 -4.47
N ALA A 98 0.23 11.22 -3.90
CA ALA A 98 1.46 11.00 -4.68
C ALA A 98 1.47 9.64 -5.40
N ALA A 99 0.73 8.65 -4.89
CA ALA A 99 0.49 7.37 -5.55
C ALA A 99 -0.87 7.28 -6.26
N GLY A 100 -1.61 8.40 -6.35
CA GLY A 100 -2.94 8.44 -6.96
C GLY A 100 -4.06 7.90 -6.07
N PHE A 101 -3.85 7.82 -4.75
CA PHE A 101 -4.83 7.32 -3.80
C PHE A 101 -5.55 8.46 -3.07
N PRO A 102 -6.85 8.33 -2.79
CA PRO A 102 -7.46 9.07 -1.69
C PRO A 102 -7.04 8.44 -0.35
N PRO A 103 -7.11 9.19 0.77
CA PRO A 103 -6.92 8.61 2.09
C PRO A 103 -7.90 7.45 2.31
N PRO A 104 -7.42 6.25 2.73
CA PRO A 104 -8.29 5.10 2.99
C PRO A 104 -9.09 5.29 4.29
N VAL A 105 -8.56 6.10 5.20
CA VAL A 105 -9.18 6.47 6.47
C VAL A 105 -9.13 7.99 6.60
N THR A 106 -10.20 8.56 7.13
CA THR A 106 -10.25 9.94 7.61
C THR A 106 -10.66 9.93 9.08
N TYR A 107 -10.37 11.01 9.81
CA TYR A 107 -10.53 11.03 11.27
C TYR A 107 -11.45 12.16 11.72
N GLU A 108 -12.45 11.80 12.53
CA GLU A 108 -13.33 12.73 13.23
C GLU A 108 -13.01 12.67 14.73
N GLY A 109 -12.03 13.47 15.16
CA GLY A 109 -11.43 13.31 16.49
C GLY A 109 -10.69 11.98 16.58
N SER A 110 -11.05 11.14 17.56
CA SER A 110 -10.48 9.80 17.74
C SER A 110 -11.14 8.71 16.90
N ARG A 111 -12.23 9.02 16.20
CA ARG A 111 -13.02 8.04 15.44
C ARG A 111 -12.51 7.93 14.01
N ALA A 112 -12.25 6.71 13.56
CA ALA A 112 -11.89 6.44 12.16
C ALA A 112 -13.14 6.35 11.28
N VAL A 113 -13.09 7.01 10.13
CA VAL A 113 -14.07 6.89 9.05
C VAL A 113 -13.38 6.19 7.89
N MET A 114 -13.62 4.89 7.79
CA MET A 114 -12.92 3.98 6.89
C MET A 114 -13.66 3.81 5.56
N ARG A 115 -12.90 3.86 4.46
CA ARG A 115 -13.37 3.45 3.14
C ARG A 115 -13.00 1.98 2.91
N PRO A 116 -13.93 1.10 2.51
CA PRO A 116 -13.60 -0.28 2.18
C PRO A 116 -12.45 -0.36 1.17
N PHE A 117 -11.53 -1.30 1.35
CA PHE A 117 -10.32 -1.40 0.51
C PHE A 117 -10.65 -1.44 -1.00
N ARG A 118 -11.67 -2.20 -1.40
CA ARG A 118 -12.15 -2.22 -2.80
C ARG A 118 -12.53 -0.84 -3.34
N GLU A 119 -13.10 0.03 -2.51
CA GLU A 119 -13.48 1.40 -2.89
C GLU A 119 -12.26 2.32 -2.94
N VAL A 120 -11.25 2.07 -2.10
CA VAL A 120 -9.95 2.75 -2.17
C VAL A 120 -9.27 2.44 -3.51
N ILE A 121 -9.21 1.15 -3.89
CA ILE A 121 -8.65 0.72 -5.18
C ILE A 121 -9.46 1.27 -6.37
N ALA A 122 -10.78 1.18 -6.31
CA ALA A 122 -11.64 1.73 -7.37
C ALA A 122 -11.42 3.24 -7.55
N ALA A 123 -11.27 3.97 -6.44
CA ALA A 123 -10.96 5.39 -6.48
C ALA A 123 -9.56 5.67 -7.04
N ALA A 124 -8.55 4.87 -6.69
CA ALA A 124 -7.19 5.02 -7.23
C ALA A 124 -7.14 4.76 -8.74
N LEU A 125 -7.81 3.70 -9.22
CA LEU A 125 -7.97 3.43 -10.65
C LEU A 125 -8.70 4.59 -11.36
N GLN A 126 -9.70 5.16 -10.70
CA GLN A 126 -10.46 6.28 -11.23
C GLN A 126 -9.65 7.59 -11.27
N ILE A 127 -8.79 7.86 -10.30
CA ILE A 127 -7.91 9.03 -10.24
C ILE A 127 -6.81 8.93 -11.31
N THR A 128 -6.26 7.74 -11.49
CA THR A 128 -5.09 7.51 -12.36
C THR A 128 -5.47 7.23 -13.82
N ARG A 129 -6.75 7.05 -14.15
CA ARG A 129 -7.18 6.72 -15.52
C ARG A 129 -6.80 7.79 -16.55
N ALA A 130 -6.72 7.36 -17.80
CA ALA A 130 -6.62 8.27 -18.93
C ALA A 130 -7.89 9.13 -19.08
N ASN A 131 -7.71 10.33 -19.62
CA ASN A 131 -8.78 11.17 -20.14
C ASN A 131 -9.47 10.50 -21.34
N ALA A 132 -10.59 11.08 -21.79
CA ALA A 132 -11.36 10.55 -22.91
C ALA A 132 -10.57 10.48 -24.24
N ASP A 133 -9.53 11.31 -24.39
CA ASP A 133 -8.62 11.32 -25.54
C ASP A 133 -7.43 10.34 -25.39
N GLY A 134 -7.37 9.58 -24.29
CA GLY A 134 -6.28 8.65 -23.99
C GLY A 134 -5.06 9.28 -23.31
N SER A 135 -5.03 10.60 -23.11
CA SER A 135 -3.95 11.27 -22.39
C SER A 135 -4.02 11.03 -20.87
N PHE A 136 -2.87 11.04 -20.20
CA PHE A 136 -2.81 10.99 -18.73
C PHE A 136 -2.38 12.35 -18.18
N PHE A 137 -3.04 12.79 -17.10
CA PHE A 137 -2.64 13.99 -16.36
C PHE A 137 -2.72 13.75 -14.85
N PRO A 138 -1.60 13.93 -14.10
CA PRO A 138 -0.23 14.10 -14.61
C PRO A 138 0.22 12.89 -15.45
N ALA A 139 1.27 13.07 -16.27
CA ALA A 139 1.78 11.98 -17.12
C ALA A 139 2.18 10.73 -16.33
N ALA A 140 2.66 10.91 -15.09
CA ALA A 140 2.99 9.83 -14.16
C ALA A 140 1.80 8.88 -13.86
N ASN A 141 0.55 9.35 -13.99
CA ASN A 141 -0.62 8.51 -13.80
C ASN A 141 -0.66 7.31 -14.75
N ALA A 142 -0.02 7.40 -15.93
CA ALA A 142 0.05 6.27 -16.86
C ALA A 142 0.72 5.04 -16.24
N GLU A 143 1.79 5.26 -15.48
CA GLU A 143 2.52 4.21 -14.77
C GLU A 143 1.72 3.66 -13.59
N LEU A 144 1.22 4.56 -12.73
CA LEU A 144 0.38 4.20 -11.60
C LEU A 144 -0.81 3.34 -12.04
N HIS A 145 -1.53 3.79 -13.09
CA HIS A 145 -2.71 3.10 -13.59
C HIS A 145 -2.38 1.72 -14.16
N ARG A 146 -1.28 1.60 -14.91
CA ARG A 146 -0.82 0.31 -15.46
C ARG A 146 -0.49 -0.68 -14.34
N ASN A 147 0.26 -0.26 -13.33
CA ASN A 147 0.67 -1.11 -12.23
C ASN A 147 -0.55 -1.52 -11.37
N LEU A 148 -1.46 -0.58 -11.11
CA LEU A 148 -2.71 -0.85 -10.40
C LEU A 148 -3.61 -1.83 -11.15
N LEU A 149 -3.75 -1.70 -12.47
CA LEU A 149 -4.52 -2.66 -13.28
C LEU A 149 -3.88 -4.05 -13.30
N ALA A 150 -2.55 -4.13 -13.34
CA ALA A 150 -1.84 -5.41 -13.31
C ALA A 150 -2.06 -6.16 -11.98
N ALA A 151 -2.02 -5.44 -10.85
CA ALA A 151 -2.20 -6.02 -9.52
C ALA A 151 -3.68 -6.22 -9.12
N TYR A 152 -4.54 -5.25 -9.44
CA TYR A 152 -5.91 -5.14 -8.92
C TYR A 152 -6.98 -4.90 -10.01
N GLY A 153 -6.71 -5.28 -11.26
CA GLY A 153 -7.69 -5.18 -12.35
C GLY A 153 -9.00 -5.97 -12.08
N PRO A 154 -9.99 -5.86 -12.98
CA PRO A 154 -11.34 -6.41 -12.76
C PRO A 154 -11.42 -7.91 -12.43
N ALA A 155 -10.40 -8.70 -12.80
CA ALA A 155 -10.30 -10.11 -12.45
C ALA A 155 -9.75 -10.36 -11.02
N THR A 156 -9.05 -9.39 -10.43
CA THR A 156 -8.34 -9.49 -9.15
C THR A 156 -9.07 -8.83 -7.96
N VAL A 157 -9.96 -7.86 -8.19
CA VAL A 157 -10.74 -7.19 -7.11
C VAL A 157 -11.62 -8.16 -6.32
N ALA A 158 -12.14 -9.22 -6.96
CA ALA A 158 -12.99 -10.21 -6.28
C ALA A 158 -12.24 -11.08 -5.24
N ALA A 159 -10.90 -11.14 -5.30
CA ALA A 159 -10.08 -11.96 -4.40
C ALA A 159 -9.46 -11.19 -3.21
N ALA A 160 -9.45 -9.85 -3.28
CA ALA A 160 -8.83 -8.99 -2.27
C ALA A 160 -9.63 -8.86 -0.96
N ASP A 161 -10.91 -9.28 -0.94
CA ASP A 161 -11.77 -9.30 0.25
C ASP A 161 -11.47 -10.49 1.20
N SER A 162 -10.49 -11.34 0.87
CA SER A 162 -10.18 -12.59 1.59
C SER A 162 -8.80 -12.66 2.24
N GLY A 163 -8.04 -11.56 2.25
CA GLY A 163 -6.67 -11.49 2.80
C GLY A 163 -6.60 -10.97 4.24
#